data_AF-A0A421D2K9-F1
#
_entry.id   AF-A0A421D2K9-F1
#
_cell.length_a   1.000
_cell.length_b   1.000
_cell.length_c   1.000
_cell.angle_alpha   90.00
_cell.angle_beta   90.00
_cell.angle_gamma   90.00
#
_symmetry.space_group_name_H-M   'P 1'
#
loop_
_entity.id
_entity.type
_entity.pdbx_description
1 polymer ?
#
loop_
_entity_poly.entity_id
_entity_poly.type
_entity_poly.pdbx_seq_one_letter_code
_entity_poly.pdbx_strand_id
1 'polypeptide(L)'
;MSARVFLIRHGETEGTRGLQHISTIDHKLSTSGEKQVELTREQYASAVHVYCHHKREIWKLKENFDTSYLTPATRDRQTCEILRLGMHHHQHFYDRATKQTSTTAIPPVAGDVADATIQITSNLAEWNYGEYEGLTTDQIWAKRKQAGLDKERPWSVWEDGCPGGESPQQVTDRLDELIREMREVLKSTAASWPGGRIVPHTNYEPRDIVCIGPGQSLAALAIRWAGLPMKCGMRLLIETAGVAVLGFEDEDLMQPAIVLGRRPVVP
;
A
#
# COMPACT_ATOMS: atom_id res chain seq x y z
N MET A 1 9.98 4.57 18.88
CA MET A 1 9.54 5.09 17.56
C MET A 1 8.12 4.59 17.39
N SER A 2 7.17 5.42 16.98
CA SER A 2 5.81 4.97 16.68
C SER A 2 5.76 3.96 15.53
N ALA A 3 4.76 3.08 15.57
CA ALA A 3 4.34 2.25 14.44
C ALA A 3 4.02 3.08 13.20
N ARG A 4 4.20 2.47 12.02
CA ARG A 4 4.04 3.11 10.71
C ARG A 4 3.26 2.22 9.76
N VAL A 5 2.63 2.84 8.77
CA VAL A 5 2.05 2.13 7.63
C VAL A 5 2.72 2.62 6.35
N PHE A 6 3.40 1.72 5.65
CA PHE A 6 4.00 2.01 4.36
C PHE A 6 3.03 1.70 3.23
N LEU A 7 2.82 2.66 2.35
CA LEU A 7 2.06 2.47 1.12
C LEU A 7 3.05 2.42 -0.04
N ILE A 8 3.09 1.31 -0.76
CA ILE A 8 4.03 1.11 -1.85
C ILE A 8 3.24 0.84 -3.13
N ARG A 9 3.36 1.73 -4.10
CA ARG A 9 2.74 1.52 -5.41
C ARG A 9 3.57 0.51 -6.20
N HIS A 10 2.93 -0.39 -6.93
CA HIS A 10 3.64 -1.25 -7.87
C HIS A 10 4.48 -0.46 -8.90
N GLY A 11 5.49 -1.12 -9.45
CA GLY A 11 6.28 -0.58 -10.55
C GLY A 11 5.45 -0.35 -11.82
N GLU A 12 6.04 0.33 -12.80
CA GLU A 12 5.43 0.55 -14.10
C GLU A 12 4.92 -0.75 -14.75
N THR A 13 3.74 -0.68 -15.37
CA THR A 13 3.15 -1.68 -16.25
C THR A 13 2.82 -1.05 -17.61
N GLU A 14 2.37 -1.85 -18.57
CA GLU A 14 1.87 -1.33 -19.85
C GLU A 14 0.77 -0.29 -19.66
N GLY A 15 -0.20 -0.58 -18.79
CA GLY A 15 -1.32 0.32 -18.51
C GLY A 15 -0.90 1.62 -17.82
N THR A 16 0.02 1.59 -16.85
CA THR A 16 0.49 2.84 -16.22
C THR A 16 1.26 3.72 -17.21
N ARG A 17 2.07 3.12 -18.08
CA ARG A 17 2.80 3.83 -19.13
C ARG A 17 1.85 4.46 -20.15
N GLY A 18 0.74 3.79 -20.44
CA GLY A 18 -0.34 4.30 -21.30
C GLY A 18 -1.26 5.32 -20.61
N LEU A 19 -1.05 5.63 -19.33
CA LEU A 19 -1.95 6.46 -18.51
C LEU A 19 -3.40 5.94 -18.52
N GLN A 20 -3.55 4.62 -18.59
CA GLN A 20 -4.84 3.94 -18.61
C GLN A 20 -5.33 3.67 -17.20
N HIS A 21 -6.64 3.78 -17.00
CA HIS A 21 -7.32 3.36 -15.80
C HIS A 21 -7.46 1.84 -15.81
N ILE A 22 -6.61 1.15 -15.05
CA ILE A 22 -6.56 -0.32 -14.99
C ILE A 22 -6.97 -0.81 -13.62
N SER A 23 -8.09 -1.53 -13.55
CA SER A 23 -8.56 -2.19 -12.35
C SER A 23 -8.20 -3.68 -12.37
N THR A 24 -8.84 -4.41 -13.28
CA THR A 24 -8.88 -5.89 -13.29
C THR A 24 -7.95 -6.49 -14.33
N ILE A 25 -7.55 -5.73 -15.36
CA ILE A 25 -6.59 -6.22 -16.34
C ILE A 25 -5.26 -6.53 -15.63
N ASP A 26 -4.85 -7.79 -15.69
CA ASP A 26 -3.70 -8.29 -14.96
C ASP A 26 -2.40 -8.12 -15.75
N HIS A 27 -1.96 -6.87 -15.88
CA HIS A 27 -0.65 -6.57 -16.43
C HIS A 27 0.45 -6.95 -15.43
N LYS A 28 1.52 -7.55 -15.97
CA LYS A 28 2.80 -7.71 -15.27
C LYS A 28 3.57 -6.40 -15.23
N LEU A 29 4.56 -6.32 -14.36
CA LEU A 29 5.55 -5.25 -14.39
C LEU A 29 6.29 -5.23 -15.73
N SER A 30 6.59 -4.02 -16.23
CA SER A 30 7.55 -3.84 -17.32
C SER A 30 8.98 -4.02 -16.80
N THR A 31 9.96 -4.21 -17.69
CA THR A 31 11.38 -4.23 -17.29
C THR A 31 11.81 -2.94 -16.57
N SER A 32 11.25 -1.79 -16.99
CA SER A 32 11.46 -0.51 -16.30
C SER A 32 10.82 -0.54 -14.91
N GLY A 33 9.60 -1.06 -14.80
CA GLY A 33 8.88 -1.21 -13.53
C GLY A 33 9.60 -2.11 -12.53
N GLU A 34 10.15 -3.24 -12.98
CA GLU A 34 10.99 -4.10 -12.13
C GLU A 34 12.21 -3.32 -11.61
N LYS A 35 12.88 -2.57 -12.49
CA LYS A 35 14.05 -1.76 -12.09
C LYS A 35 13.70 -0.64 -11.12
N GLN A 36 12.55 0.01 -11.29
CA GLN A 36 12.05 1.01 -10.34
C GLN A 36 11.88 0.40 -8.95
N VAL A 37 11.27 -0.79 -8.86
CA VAL A 37 11.07 -1.47 -7.56
C VAL A 37 12.40 -1.91 -6.94
N GLU A 38 13.38 -2.34 -7.74
CA GLU A 38 14.73 -2.63 -7.24
C GLU A 38 15.39 -1.39 -6.60
N LEU A 39 15.26 -0.22 -7.24
CA LEU A 39 15.80 1.03 -6.70
C LEU A 39 15.07 1.46 -5.43
N THR A 40 13.74 1.31 -5.38
CA THR A 40 12.94 1.52 -4.18
C THR A 40 13.43 0.63 -3.04
N ARG A 41 13.69 -0.65 -3.31
CA ARG A 41 14.27 -1.56 -2.32
C ARG A 41 15.60 -1.03 -1.79
N GLU A 42 16.50 -0.61 -2.67
CA GLU A 42 17.84 -0.12 -2.28
C GLU A 42 17.75 1.16 -1.43
N GLN A 43 16.86 2.08 -1.79
CA GLN A 43 16.68 3.34 -1.07
C GLN A 43 16.04 3.15 0.30
N TYR A 44 15.05 2.25 0.40
CA TYR A 44 14.29 2.04 1.62
C TYR A 44 14.79 0.87 2.47
N ALA A 45 15.87 0.18 2.08
CA ALA A 45 16.45 -0.96 2.81
C ALA A 45 16.78 -0.66 4.29
N SER A 46 17.04 0.60 4.64
CA SER A 46 17.27 1.06 6.02
C SER A 46 16.00 1.49 6.77
N ALA A 47 14.90 1.79 6.05
CA ALA A 47 13.66 2.30 6.61
C ALA A 47 12.56 1.23 6.71
N VAL A 48 12.56 0.33 5.73
CA VAL A 48 11.81 -0.92 5.58
C VAL A 48 12.93 -1.96 5.53
N HIS A 49 13.23 -2.63 6.64
CA HIS A 49 14.38 -3.55 6.66
C HIS A 49 14.19 -4.67 5.64
N VAL A 50 14.78 -4.48 4.46
CA VAL A 50 14.86 -5.42 3.36
C VAL A 50 16.33 -5.68 3.13
N TYR A 51 16.79 -6.88 3.46
CA TYR A 51 18.20 -7.26 3.39
C TYR A 51 18.81 -7.09 1.98
N CYS A 52 20.03 -6.55 1.93
CA CYS A 52 21.00 -6.83 0.86
C CYS A 52 22.44 -6.83 1.42
N HIS A 53 23.13 -7.95 1.21
CA HIS A 53 24.49 -8.21 1.71
C HIS A 53 25.55 -7.46 0.88
N HIS A 54 26.31 -6.53 1.47
CA HIS A 54 27.77 -6.52 1.47
C HIS A 54 28.36 -5.38 2.32
N LYS A 55 29.03 -5.79 3.41
CA LYS A 55 30.02 -5.07 4.24
C LYS A 55 29.51 -4.00 5.22
N ARG A 56 29.83 -4.32 6.49
CA ARG A 56 29.91 -3.51 7.72
C ARG A 56 28.64 -3.49 8.58
N GLU A 57 28.77 -4.24 9.67
CA GLU A 57 28.02 -4.23 10.92
C GLU A 57 27.14 -3.01 11.16
N ILE A 58 25.84 -3.08 10.81
CA ILE A 58 24.83 -2.15 11.29
C ILE A 58 23.47 -2.90 11.39
N TRP A 59 23.08 -3.18 12.64
CA TRP A 59 21.77 -3.51 13.21
C TRP A 59 20.89 -4.63 12.60
N LYS A 60 20.69 -5.67 13.43
CA LYS A 60 19.67 -6.72 13.29
C LYS A 60 18.28 -6.11 13.45
N LEU A 61 17.49 -6.01 12.37
CA LEU A 61 16.06 -6.23 12.48
C LEU A 61 15.79 -7.63 11.94
N LYS A 62 15.65 -8.57 12.88
CA LYS A 62 14.82 -9.74 12.62
C LYS A 62 13.38 -9.32 12.88
N GLU A 63 12.41 -9.77 12.07
CA GLU A 63 11.04 -10.05 12.55
C GLU A 63 10.01 -8.90 12.82
N ASN A 64 10.15 -7.65 12.34
CA ASN A 64 9.26 -6.54 12.81
C ASN A 64 8.07 -6.10 11.90
N PHE A 65 7.65 -6.89 10.92
CA PHE A 65 6.38 -6.64 10.23
C PHE A 65 5.32 -7.60 10.79
N ASP A 66 4.25 -7.06 11.38
CA ASP A 66 3.16 -7.90 11.86
C ASP A 66 2.31 -8.43 10.72
N THR A 67 2.08 -7.61 9.70
CA THR A 67 1.22 -7.97 8.57
C THR A 67 1.53 -7.08 7.37
N SER A 68 1.67 -7.71 6.22
CA SER A 68 1.73 -7.04 4.91
C SER A 68 0.44 -7.34 4.15
N TYR A 69 -0.12 -6.35 3.46
CA TYR A 69 -1.30 -6.48 2.62
C TYR A 69 -0.92 -6.23 1.16
N LEU A 70 -1.40 -7.08 0.25
CA LEU A 70 -1.32 -6.82 -1.19
C LEU A 70 -2.65 -7.11 -1.87
N THR A 71 -2.83 -6.58 -3.08
CA THR A 71 -3.94 -6.99 -3.94
C THR A 71 -3.67 -8.35 -4.60
N PRO A 72 -4.69 -9.02 -5.16
CA PRO A 72 -4.50 -10.25 -5.94
C PRO A 72 -3.75 -10.08 -7.26
N ALA A 73 -3.45 -8.85 -7.70
CA ALA A 73 -2.86 -8.59 -9.01
C ALA A 73 -1.40 -9.09 -9.10
N THR A 74 -1.03 -9.62 -10.26
CA THR A 74 0.32 -10.16 -10.51
C THR A 74 1.40 -9.09 -10.33
N ARG A 75 1.16 -7.85 -10.78
CA ARG A 75 2.08 -6.70 -10.59
C ARG A 75 2.40 -6.39 -9.12
N ASP A 76 1.44 -6.53 -8.23
CA ASP A 76 1.63 -6.27 -6.80
C ASP A 76 2.40 -7.41 -6.15
N ARG A 77 2.14 -8.66 -6.58
CA ARG A 77 2.93 -9.82 -6.18
C ARG A 77 4.39 -9.70 -6.62
N GLN A 78 4.64 -9.37 -7.89
CA GLN A 78 6.00 -9.14 -8.40
C GLN A 78 6.71 -8.02 -7.65
N THR A 79 5.98 -6.94 -7.32
CA THR A 79 6.53 -5.84 -6.50
C THR A 79 6.95 -6.36 -5.12
N CYS A 80 6.09 -7.15 -4.45
CA CYS A 80 6.41 -7.75 -3.15
C CYS A 80 7.63 -8.69 -3.20
N GLU A 81 7.75 -9.48 -4.27
CA GLU A 81 8.88 -10.39 -4.52
C GLU A 81 10.19 -9.63 -4.72
N ILE A 82 10.18 -8.56 -5.54
CA ILE A 82 11.36 -7.72 -5.78
C ILE A 82 11.76 -6.95 -4.52
N LEU A 83 10.78 -6.43 -3.77
CA LEU A 83 11.00 -5.77 -2.47
C LEU A 83 11.43 -6.73 -1.37
N ARG A 84 11.36 -8.05 -1.58
CA ARG A 84 11.78 -9.05 -0.60
C ARG A 84 11.20 -8.86 0.80
N LEU A 85 9.95 -8.41 0.89
CA LEU A 85 9.26 -8.22 2.17
C LEU A 85 8.99 -9.57 2.85
N GLY A 86 9.13 -9.63 4.17
CA GLY A 86 8.83 -10.83 4.96
C GLY A 86 9.76 -12.02 4.68
N MET A 87 11.01 -11.77 4.29
CA MET A 87 11.88 -12.83 3.76
C MET A 87 13.06 -13.24 4.63
N HIS A 88 13.28 -14.57 4.61
CA HIS A 88 14.61 -15.20 4.67
C HIS A 88 14.78 -16.39 3.68
N HIS A 89 13.78 -17.27 3.49
CA HIS A 89 13.86 -18.41 2.54
C HIS A 89 12.67 -18.54 1.57
N HIS A 90 11.47 -18.18 2.03
CA HIS A 90 10.23 -18.18 1.25
C HIS A 90 9.40 -16.97 1.62
N GLN A 91 8.59 -16.48 0.68
CA GLN A 91 7.48 -15.57 0.96
C GLN A 91 6.19 -16.38 1.03
N HIS A 92 5.44 -16.22 2.12
CA HIS A 92 4.15 -16.88 2.33
C HIS A 92 3.03 -15.91 2.01
N PHE A 93 2.18 -16.27 1.05
CA PHE A 93 1.02 -15.48 0.64
C PHE A 93 -0.24 -16.22 1.04
N TYR A 94 -1.05 -15.62 1.91
CA TYR A 94 -2.37 -16.12 2.28
C TYR A 94 -3.44 -15.33 1.53
N ASP A 95 -4.19 -16.03 0.68
CA ASP A 95 -5.33 -15.48 -0.03
C ASP A 95 -6.57 -15.54 0.85
N ARG A 96 -7.06 -14.36 1.25
CA ARG A 96 -8.22 -14.24 2.14
C ARG A 96 -9.53 -14.69 1.48
N ALA A 97 -9.63 -14.61 0.15
CA ALA A 97 -10.83 -15.00 -0.59
C ALA A 97 -10.89 -16.53 -0.75
N THR A 98 -9.77 -17.15 -1.13
CA THR A 98 -9.71 -18.61 -1.35
C THR A 98 -9.36 -19.40 -0.10
N LYS A 99 -8.86 -18.74 0.95
CA LYS A 99 -8.30 -19.33 2.19
C LYS A 99 -7.13 -20.26 1.93
N GLN A 100 -6.38 -20.01 0.86
CA GLN A 100 -5.22 -20.81 0.47
C GLN A 100 -3.91 -20.07 0.74
N THR A 101 -2.88 -20.84 1.09
CA THR A 101 -1.51 -20.32 1.23
C THR A 101 -0.67 -20.80 0.06
N SER A 102 0.09 -19.88 -0.54
CA SER A 102 1.10 -20.19 -1.56
C SER A 102 2.48 -19.68 -1.12
N THR A 103 3.54 -20.27 -1.68
CA THR A 103 4.92 -19.88 -1.38
C THR A 103 5.72 -19.62 -2.65
N THR A 104 6.60 -18.62 -2.62
CA THR A 104 7.61 -18.39 -3.66
C THR A 104 8.98 -18.76 -3.10
N ALA A 105 9.76 -19.56 -3.85
CA ALA A 105 11.14 -19.86 -3.52
C ALA A 105 12.07 -18.75 -4.05
N ILE A 106 12.95 -18.23 -3.21
CA ILE A 106 13.99 -17.27 -3.57
C ILE A 106 15.33 -17.86 -3.10
N PRO A 107 16.46 -17.67 -3.81
CA PRO A 107 17.73 -18.26 -3.43
C PRO A 107 18.08 -17.95 -1.97
N PRO A 108 18.50 -18.95 -1.17
CA PRO A 108 18.68 -18.78 0.27
C PRO A 108 19.76 -17.74 0.58
N VAL A 109 19.47 -16.86 1.54
CA VAL A 109 20.44 -15.96 2.17
C VAL A 109 20.65 -16.43 3.61
N ALA A 110 21.89 -16.43 4.11
CA ALA A 110 22.19 -16.84 5.47
C ALA A 110 21.56 -15.87 6.50
N GLY A 111 20.67 -16.35 7.37
CA GLY A 111 20.00 -15.56 8.41
C GLY A 111 18.88 -16.34 9.12
N ASP A 112 18.36 -15.79 10.21
CA ASP A 112 17.28 -16.39 11.02
C ASP A 112 15.87 -16.08 10.46
N VAL A 113 14.84 -16.85 10.84
CA VAL A 113 13.49 -16.91 10.24
C VAL A 113 12.57 -15.75 10.68
N ALA A 114 11.67 -15.27 9.80
CA ALA A 114 10.54 -14.40 10.16
C ALA A 114 9.22 -14.97 9.60
N ASP A 115 8.21 -15.14 10.47
CA ASP A 115 6.87 -15.72 10.17
C ASP A 115 5.85 -14.68 9.68
N ALA A 116 6.27 -13.72 8.84
CA ALA A 116 5.35 -12.70 8.32
C ALA A 116 4.54 -13.26 7.13
N THR A 117 3.28 -13.66 7.36
CA THR A 117 2.36 -14.06 6.28
C THR A 117 1.77 -12.84 5.60
N ILE A 118 1.99 -12.73 4.29
CA ILE A 118 1.51 -11.64 3.46
C ILE A 118 0.05 -11.92 3.08
N GLN A 119 -0.85 -10.99 3.40
CA GLN A 119 -2.30 -11.11 3.21
C GLN A 119 -2.71 -10.57 1.83
N ILE A 120 -3.18 -11.45 0.95
CA ILE A 120 -3.80 -11.02 -0.30
C ILE A 120 -5.25 -10.65 0.00
N THR A 121 -5.63 -9.41 -0.33
CA THR A 121 -6.96 -8.85 -0.06
C THR A 121 -7.49 -8.01 -1.22
N SER A 122 -8.75 -8.20 -1.57
CA SER A 122 -9.47 -7.34 -2.53
C SER A 122 -9.78 -5.95 -1.96
N ASN A 123 -9.71 -5.76 -0.64
CA ASN A 123 -10.02 -4.47 -0.02
C ASN A 123 -9.03 -3.38 -0.43
N LEU A 124 -7.82 -3.75 -0.86
CA LEU A 124 -6.79 -2.83 -1.38
C LEU A 124 -6.80 -2.72 -2.92
N ALA A 125 -7.66 -3.48 -3.62
CA ALA A 125 -7.72 -3.47 -5.08
C ALA A 125 -7.93 -2.05 -5.64
N GLU A 126 -7.52 -1.86 -6.89
CA GLU A 126 -7.79 -0.59 -7.56
C GLU A 126 -9.29 -0.33 -7.64
N TRP A 127 -9.66 0.94 -7.77
CA TRP A 127 -11.03 1.31 -8.11
C TRP A 127 -11.54 0.46 -9.28
N ASN A 128 -12.73 -0.15 -9.14
CA ASN A 128 -13.36 -0.81 -10.28
C ASN A 128 -13.83 0.25 -11.29
N TYR A 129 -13.08 0.39 -12.39
CA TYR A 129 -13.36 1.39 -13.40
C TYR A 129 -14.55 1.05 -14.30
N GLY A 130 -15.09 -0.18 -14.25
CA GLY A 130 -16.28 -0.57 -14.99
C GLY A 130 -16.16 -0.24 -16.48
N GLU A 131 -17.07 0.61 -16.98
CA GLU A 131 -17.06 1.07 -18.38
C GLU A 131 -15.84 1.91 -18.80
N TYR A 132 -14.97 2.27 -17.86
CA TYR A 132 -13.76 3.05 -18.06
C TYR A 132 -12.47 2.23 -18.00
N GLU A 133 -12.56 0.92 -17.79
CA GLU A 133 -11.41 0.01 -17.80
C GLU A 133 -10.61 0.13 -19.11
N GLY A 134 -9.30 0.32 -18.98
CA GLY A 134 -8.38 0.44 -20.12
C GLY A 134 -8.43 1.79 -20.85
N LEU A 135 -9.29 2.72 -20.45
CA LEU A 135 -9.38 4.04 -21.05
C LEU A 135 -8.41 5.01 -20.39
N THR A 136 -7.94 6.01 -21.14
CA THR A 136 -7.27 7.19 -20.58
C THR A 136 -8.30 8.20 -20.07
N THR A 137 -7.88 9.13 -19.21
CA THR A 137 -8.74 10.23 -18.73
C THR A 137 -9.35 11.03 -19.88
N ASP A 138 -8.60 11.32 -20.93
CA ASP A 138 -9.08 12.06 -22.11
C ASP A 138 -10.18 11.29 -22.85
N GLN A 139 -10.02 9.97 -22.99
CA GLN A 139 -11.03 9.10 -23.60
C GLN A 139 -12.30 9.04 -22.74
N ILE A 140 -12.16 8.99 -21.42
CA ILE A 140 -13.31 9.01 -20.49
C ILE A 140 -14.06 10.34 -20.63
N TRP A 141 -13.35 11.47 -20.61
CA TRP A 141 -13.98 12.78 -20.82
C TRP A 141 -14.69 12.89 -22.17
N ALA A 142 -14.06 12.42 -23.25
CA ALA A 142 -14.68 12.39 -24.56
C ALA A 142 -15.95 11.54 -24.58
N LYS A 143 -15.90 10.32 -24.02
CA LYS A 143 -17.04 9.39 -23.93
C LYS A 143 -18.18 9.99 -23.12
N ARG A 144 -17.89 10.57 -21.95
CA ARG A 144 -18.90 11.21 -21.09
C ARG A 144 -19.53 12.44 -21.72
N LYS A 145 -18.73 13.28 -22.39
CA LYS A 145 -19.22 14.45 -23.13
C LYS A 145 -20.15 14.04 -24.29
N GLN A 146 -19.81 12.98 -25.02
CA GLN A 146 -20.68 12.44 -26.09
C GLN A 146 -22.01 11.94 -25.53
N ALA A 147 -22.02 11.37 -24.32
CA ALA A 147 -23.23 10.97 -23.61
C ALA A 147 -24.01 12.16 -23.01
N GLY A 148 -23.56 13.41 -23.22
CA GLY A 148 -24.21 14.60 -22.68
C GLY A 148 -24.08 14.76 -21.17
N LEU A 149 -23.11 14.10 -20.54
CA LEU A 149 -22.81 14.20 -19.11
C LEU A 149 -21.88 15.38 -18.81
N ASP A 150 -21.61 15.61 -17.52
CA ASP A 150 -20.62 16.58 -17.01
C ASP A 150 -20.86 18.06 -17.43
N LYS A 151 -22.14 18.44 -17.62
CA LYS A 151 -22.53 19.80 -18.04
C LYS A 151 -22.25 20.86 -16.98
N GLU A 152 -22.48 20.53 -15.72
CA GLU A 152 -22.35 21.47 -14.59
C GLU A 152 -20.93 21.50 -14.02
N ARG A 153 -20.27 20.34 -13.97
CA ARG A 153 -18.88 20.20 -13.55
C ARG A 153 -18.20 19.01 -14.23
N PRO A 154 -16.87 19.03 -14.38
CA PRO A 154 -16.11 17.87 -14.83
C PRO A 154 -16.33 16.65 -13.93
N TRP A 155 -16.24 15.48 -14.55
CA TRP A 155 -16.21 14.20 -13.84
C TRP A 155 -15.03 14.11 -12.88
N SER A 156 -15.29 13.55 -11.71
CA SER A 156 -14.29 13.17 -10.71
C SER A 156 -14.63 11.79 -10.21
N VAL A 157 -13.74 10.82 -10.42
CA VAL A 157 -13.91 9.46 -9.86
C VAL A 157 -14.14 9.47 -8.34
N TRP A 158 -13.55 10.44 -7.62
CA TRP A 158 -13.71 10.61 -6.16
C TRP A 158 -15.12 11.01 -5.72
N GLU A 159 -15.92 11.61 -6.61
CA GLU A 159 -17.29 12.05 -6.33
C GLU A 159 -18.34 11.23 -7.06
N ASP A 160 -18.05 10.87 -8.31
CA ASP A 160 -19.01 10.30 -9.25
C ASP A 160 -18.83 8.79 -9.42
N GLY A 161 -17.67 8.25 -9.04
CA GLY A 161 -17.30 6.87 -9.30
C GLY A 161 -17.25 6.55 -10.80
N CYS A 162 -17.47 5.28 -11.11
CA CYS A 162 -17.43 4.76 -12.48
C CYS A 162 -18.72 3.97 -12.80
N PRO A 163 -19.43 4.26 -13.90
CA PRO A 163 -20.56 3.46 -14.37
C PRO A 163 -20.15 2.00 -14.60
N GLY A 164 -21.00 1.06 -14.15
CA GLY A 164 -20.70 -0.37 -14.18
C GLY A 164 -19.52 -0.81 -13.29
N GLY A 165 -18.97 0.11 -12.50
CA GLY A 165 -17.84 -0.10 -11.60
C GLY A 165 -18.20 0.24 -10.15
N GLU A 166 -17.22 0.76 -9.41
CA GLU A 166 -17.40 1.15 -8.00
C GLU A 166 -17.81 2.62 -7.85
N SER A 167 -18.69 2.86 -6.87
CA SER A 167 -18.96 4.18 -6.31
C SER A 167 -17.91 4.57 -5.26
N PRO A 168 -17.73 5.87 -4.95
CA PRO A 168 -16.83 6.31 -3.89
C PRO A 168 -17.18 5.73 -2.51
N GLN A 169 -18.46 5.44 -2.26
CA GLN A 169 -18.89 4.84 -1.01
C GLN A 169 -18.43 3.39 -0.90
N GLN A 170 -18.54 2.59 -1.96
CA GLN A 170 -18.07 1.20 -1.95
C GLN A 170 -16.56 1.11 -1.70
N VAL A 171 -15.78 2.01 -2.33
CA VAL A 171 -14.33 2.11 -2.07
C VAL A 171 -14.06 2.56 -0.64
N THR A 172 -14.82 3.52 -0.13
CA THR A 172 -14.73 3.95 1.27
C THR A 172 -14.96 2.79 2.23
N ASP A 173 -16.04 2.02 2.04
CA ASP A 173 -16.43 0.95 2.94
C ASP A 173 -15.35 -0.14 3.04
N ARG A 174 -14.81 -0.61 1.90
CA ARG A 174 -13.76 -1.65 1.89
C ARG A 174 -12.42 -1.17 2.45
N LEU A 175 -12.06 0.09 2.21
CA LEU A 175 -10.83 0.67 2.75
C LEU A 175 -10.96 0.94 4.25
N ASP A 176 -12.11 1.41 4.73
CA ASP A 176 -12.39 1.60 6.15
C ASP A 176 -12.38 0.26 6.90
N GLU A 177 -12.86 -0.83 6.28
CA GLU A 177 -12.73 -2.18 6.83
C GLU A 177 -11.25 -2.57 6.97
N LEU A 178 -10.44 -2.36 5.93
CA LEU A 178 -8.99 -2.65 5.98
C LEU A 178 -8.28 -1.77 7.02
N ILE A 179 -8.61 -0.49 7.11
CA ILE A 179 -8.07 0.43 8.13
C ILE A 179 -8.41 -0.04 9.53
N ARG A 180 -9.65 -0.47 9.77
CA ARG A 180 -10.05 -1.04 11.06
C ARG A 180 -9.20 -2.25 11.41
N GLU A 181 -8.98 -3.17 10.47
CA GLU A 181 -8.10 -4.33 10.67
C GLU A 181 -6.66 -3.91 11.00
N MET A 182 -6.07 -3.02 10.20
CA MET A 182 -4.71 -2.51 10.44
C MET A 182 -4.59 -1.87 11.82
N ARG A 183 -5.58 -1.09 12.25
CA ARG A 183 -5.60 -0.46 13.58
C ARG A 183 -5.69 -1.49 14.71
N GLU A 184 -6.43 -2.58 14.54
CA GLU A 184 -6.47 -3.66 15.54
C GLU A 184 -5.13 -4.40 15.64
N VAL A 185 -4.44 -4.62 14.50
CA VAL A 185 -3.07 -5.16 14.48
C VAL A 185 -2.14 -4.27 15.29
N LEU A 186 -2.14 -2.95 15.02
CA LEU A 186 -1.29 -1.99 15.73
C LEU A 186 -1.66 -1.86 17.22
N LYS A 187 -2.95 -1.96 17.55
CA LYS A 187 -3.44 -1.89 18.93
C LYS A 187 -3.05 -3.13 19.75
N SER A 188 -2.96 -4.29 19.12
CA SER A 188 -2.58 -5.54 19.79
C SER A 188 -1.18 -5.49 20.44
N THR A 189 -0.35 -4.53 20.01
CA THR A 189 1.03 -4.32 20.48
C THR A 189 1.23 -2.98 21.20
N ALA A 190 0.13 -2.26 21.47
CA ALA A 190 0.16 -0.93 22.07
C ALA A 190 0.22 -0.95 23.60
N ALA A 191 0.87 0.06 24.17
CA ALA A 191 0.89 0.36 25.61
C ALA A 191 0.01 1.56 25.95
N SER A 192 -0.67 1.49 27.10
CA SER A 192 -1.29 2.68 27.71
C SER A 192 -0.26 3.43 28.55
N TRP A 193 -0.09 4.73 28.28
CA TRP A 193 0.80 5.62 29.03
C TRP A 193 0.02 6.48 30.04
N PRO A 194 0.68 6.98 31.11
CA PRO A 194 0.07 7.96 32.01
C PRO A 194 -0.50 9.15 31.23
N GLY A 195 -1.75 9.53 31.51
CA GLY A 195 -2.47 10.57 30.76
C GLY A 195 -3.41 10.06 29.66
N GLY A 196 -3.60 8.73 29.54
CA GLY A 196 -4.61 8.14 28.66
C GLY A 196 -4.18 7.95 27.20
N ARG A 197 -2.93 8.26 26.87
CA ARG A 197 -2.36 8.06 25.53
C ARG A 197 -2.13 6.58 25.26
N ILE A 198 -2.50 6.13 24.06
CA ILE A 198 -2.24 4.78 23.59
C ILE A 198 -1.09 4.85 22.58
N VAL A 199 0.07 4.34 22.99
CA VAL A 199 1.30 4.41 22.21
C VAL A 199 1.55 3.05 21.57
N PRO A 200 1.77 2.96 20.24
CA PRO A 200 1.92 1.69 19.54
C PRO A 200 3.33 1.06 19.68
N HIS A 201 3.95 1.20 20.86
CA HIS A 201 5.15 0.47 21.23
C HIS A 201 5.24 0.32 22.76
N THR A 202 5.27 -0.92 23.25
CA THR A 202 5.93 -1.29 24.52
C THR A 202 7.40 -1.54 24.20
N ASN A 203 8.38 -1.17 25.04
CA ASN A 203 9.86 -1.43 25.10
C ASN A 203 10.64 -2.22 24.00
N TYR A 204 9.98 -3.00 23.15
CA TYR A 204 10.39 -3.59 21.89
C TYR A 204 10.16 -2.63 20.70
N GLU A 205 10.83 -2.94 19.59
CA GLU A 205 10.91 -2.11 18.38
C GLU A 205 9.53 -1.83 17.73
N PRO A 206 9.40 -0.72 16.96
CA PRO A 206 8.15 -0.33 16.33
C PRO A 206 7.68 -1.37 15.32
N ARG A 207 6.39 -1.68 15.32
CA ARG A 207 5.80 -2.63 14.36
C ARG A 207 5.18 -1.89 13.18
N ASP A 208 5.64 -2.22 11.99
CA ASP A 208 5.17 -1.58 10.77
C ASP A 208 4.20 -2.47 10.00
N ILE A 209 3.30 -1.83 9.27
CA ILE A 209 2.43 -2.47 8.28
C ILE A 209 2.89 -2.03 6.89
N VAL A 210 2.84 -2.93 5.92
CA VAL A 210 3.12 -2.60 4.52
C VAL A 210 1.90 -2.92 3.66
N CYS A 211 1.47 -1.97 2.84
CA CYS A 211 0.40 -2.11 1.87
C CYS A 211 0.97 -1.93 0.46
N ILE A 212 0.92 -2.97 -0.36
CA ILE A 212 1.31 -2.92 -1.76
C ILE A 212 0.08 -2.89 -2.63
N GLY A 213 -0.03 -1.89 -3.51
CA GLY A 213 -1.18 -1.78 -4.37
C GLY A 213 -1.09 -0.68 -5.42
N PRO A 214 -2.24 -0.32 -6.01
CA PRO A 214 -2.31 0.63 -7.10
C PRO A 214 -2.50 2.06 -6.58
N GLY A 215 -2.09 3.04 -7.38
CA GLY A 215 -1.88 4.41 -6.92
C GLY A 215 -3.15 5.09 -6.40
N GLN A 216 -4.29 4.89 -7.06
CA GLN A 216 -5.53 5.58 -6.70
C GLN A 216 -6.15 4.98 -5.43
N SER A 217 -6.19 3.65 -5.30
CA SER A 217 -6.55 2.96 -4.06
C SER A 217 -5.66 3.35 -2.87
N LEU A 218 -4.34 3.45 -3.05
CA LEU A 218 -3.42 3.85 -1.97
C LEU A 218 -3.60 5.33 -1.57
N ALA A 219 -3.84 6.23 -2.53
CA ALA A 219 -4.18 7.62 -2.24
C ALA A 219 -5.51 7.72 -1.47
N ALA A 220 -6.50 6.91 -1.85
CA ALA A 220 -7.77 6.81 -1.13
C ALA A 220 -7.57 6.30 0.31
N LEU A 221 -6.75 5.27 0.49
CA LEU A 221 -6.40 4.72 1.80
C LEU A 221 -5.75 5.79 2.70
N ALA A 222 -4.84 6.61 2.16
CA ALA A 222 -4.22 7.70 2.91
C ALA A 222 -5.22 8.79 3.33
N ILE A 223 -6.17 9.15 2.45
CA ILE A 223 -7.26 10.09 2.77
C ILE A 223 -8.14 9.54 3.91
N ARG A 224 -8.55 8.27 3.81
CA ARG A 224 -9.37 7.61 4.84
C ARG A 224 -8.62 7.41 6.14
N TRP A 225 -7.33 7.10 6.08
CA TRP A 225 -6.47 6.99 7.25
C TRP A 225 -6.50 8.27 8.08
N ALA A 226 -6.39 9.43 7.43
CA ALA A 226 -6.49 10.74 8.07
C ALA A 226 -7.93 11.12 8.53
N GLY A 227 -8.90 10.21 8.43
CA GLY A 227 -10.30 10.45 8.82
C GLY A 227 -11.08 11.34 7.85
N LEU A 228 -10.54 11.65 6.68
CA LEU A 228 -11.15 12.58 5.72
C LEU A 228 -12.07 11.83 4.73
N PRO A 229 -13.22 12.40 4.33
CA PRO A 229 -14.07 11.82 3.29
C PRO A 229 -13.35 11.78 1.93
N MET A 230 -13.74 10.86 1.04
CA MET A 230 -13.24 10.84 -0.36
C MET A 230 -13.39 12.21 -1.05
N LYS A 231 -14.52 12.88 -0.79
CA LYS A 231 -14.78 14.25 -1.22
C LYS A 231 -14.20 15.26 -0.22
N CYS A 232 -12.87 15.29 -0.07
CA CYS A 232 -12.18 16.29 0.77
C CYS A 232 -11.42 17.36 -0.03
N GLY A 233 -11.37 17.25 -1.37
CA GLY A 233 -10.65 18.19 -2.24
C GLY A 233 -9.11 18.02 -2.23
N MET A 234 -8.57 17.20 -1.34
CA MET A 234 -7.15 16.86 -1.30
C MET A 234 -6.80 15.87 -2.41
N ARG A 235 -5.67 16.10 -3.09
CA ARG A 235 -5.14 15.19 -4.11
C ARG A 235 -3.79 14.66 -3.66
N LEU A 236 -3.73 13.36 -3.42
CA LEU A 236 -2.50 12.65 -3.09
C LEU A 236 -2.06 11.85 -4.31
N LEU A 237 -0.76 11.88 -4.58
CA LEU A 237 -0.14 11.22 -5.73
C LEU A 237 0.94 10.29 -5.21
N ILE A 238 0.94 9.06 -5.71
CA ILE A 238 2.00 8.08 -5.47
C ILE A 238 2.43 7.61 -6.85
N GLU A 239 3.64 7.94 -7.27
CA GLU A 239 4.20 7.50 -8.54
C GLU A 239 4.54 5.99 -8.51
N THR A 240 4.75 5.37 -9.66
CA THR A 240 5.09 3.94 -9.75
C THR A 240 6.36 3.64 -8.96
N ALA A 241 6.35 2.54 -8.20
CA ALA A 241 7.38 2.19 -7.20
C ALA A 241 7.57 3.22 -6.06
N GLY A 242 6.72 4.25 -5.97
CA GLY A 242 6.77 5.25 -4.92
C GLY A 242 6.33 4.70 -3.57
N VAL A 243 6.90 5.28 -2.50
CA VAL A 243 6.62 4.92 -1.10
C VAL A 243 6.04 6.13 -0.38
N ALA A 244 4.86 5.98 0.20
CA ALA A 244 4.29 6.93 1.15
C ALA A 244 4.25 6.33 2.55
N VAL A 245 4.26 7.19 3.58
CA VAL A 245 4.28 6.75 4.98
C VAL A 245 3.12 7.40 5.73
N LEU A 246 2.34 6.57 6.39
CA LEU A 246 1.33 6.96 7.36
C LEU A 246 1.86 6.70 8.78
N GLY A 247 1.36 7.45 9.72
CA GLY A 247 1.73 7.34 11.13
C GLY A 247 0.66 7.96 12.01
N PHE A 248 1.12 8.56 13.10
CA PHE A 248 0.27 9.11 14.15
C PHE A 248 0.85 10.42 14.68
N GLU A 249 0.01 11.42 14.89
CA GLU A 249 0.38 12.66 15.58
C GLU A 249 0.70 12.35 17.04
N ASP A 250 1.80 12.93 17.55
CA ASP A 250 2.28 12.73 18.93
C ASP A 250 2.42 11.25 19.38
N GLU A 251 2.60 10.33 18.42
CA GLU A 251 2.65 8.88 18.64
C GLU A 251 1.36 8.30 19.27
N ASP A 252 0.22 8.99 19.15
CA ASP A 252 -1.08 8.54 19.65
C ASP A 252 -1.84 7.74 18.58
N LEU A 253 -2.10 6.45 18.84
CA LEU A 253 -2.88 5.58 17.95
C LEU A 253 -4.28 6.12 17.60
N MET A 254 -4.79 7.07 18.38
CA MET A 254 -6.08 7.72 18.14
C MET A 254 -6.00 8.91 17.17
N GLN A 255 -4.80 9.37 16.82
CA GLN A 255 -4.55 10.54 15.97
C GLN A 255 -3.82 10.13 14.67
N PRO A 256 -4.47 9.42 13.73
CA PRO A 256 -3.82 8.99 12.50
C PRO A 256 -3.40 10.19 11.63
N ALA A 257 -2.20 10.12 11.07
CA ALA A 257 -1.59 11.21 10.30
C ALA A 257 -0.86 10.69 9.04
N ILE A 258 -0.66 11.59 8.08
CA ILE A 258 0.21 11.37 6.91
C ILE A 258 1.57 12.00 7.22
N VAL A 259 2.64 11.22 7.07
CA VAL A 259 4.00 11.69 7.34
C VAL A 259 4.57 12.33 6.07
N LEU A 260 4.60 13.66 6.02
CA LEU A 260 5.12 14.40 4.86
C LEU A 260 6.65 14.43 4.78
N GLY A 261 7.32 14.34 5.92
CA GLY A 261 8.77 14.39 5.99
C GLY A 261 9.23 13.65 7.23
N ARG A 262 10.33 12.92 7.10
CA ARG A 262 10.90 12.16 8.20
C ARG A 262 12.30 12.65 8.51
N ARG A 263 12.60 12.79 9.80
CA ARG A 263 13.98 12.99 10.25
C ARG A 263 14.83 11.77 9.86
N PRO A 264 16.07 11.97 9.36
CA PRO A 264 17.03 10.89 9.26
C PRO A 264 17.19 10.21 10.62
N VAL A 265 17.16 8.88 10.64
CA VAL A 265 17.52 8.14 11.84
C VAL A 265 19.04 8.09 11.86
N VAL A 266 19.66 8.77 12.81
CA VAL A 266 21.10 8.62 13.05
C VAL A 266 21.29 7.23 13.68
N PRO A 267 22.19 6.38 13.15
CA PRO A 267 22.42 5.03 13.66
C PRO A 267 22.88 4.98 15.11
#